data_AF-A0A966V300-F1
#
_entry.id   AF-A0A966V300-F1
#
_cell.length_a   1.000
_cell.length_b   1.000
_cell.length_c   1.000
_cell.angle_alpha   90.00
_cell.angle_beta   90.00
_cell.angle_gamma   90.00
#
_symmetry.space_group_name_H-M   'P 1'
#
loop_
_entity.id
_entity.type
_entity.pdbx_description
1 polymer ?
#
loop_
_entity_poly.entity_id
_entity_poly.type
_entity_poly.pdbx_seq_one_letter_code
_entity_poly.pdbx_strand_id
1 'polypeptide(L)'
;PVRWNTGGAVWTTSPEAMETFINQGTITDRGLEGGLNRSGWTSQQVREGLSKTYAVNLISLSRFLYSDRGVSFLDQQTRSYVPYATLKAQAVEALRSAIVADAADGQISAAGILANLPVDFRLADLSAQPPLDGAQNVWPKGGCQGERQCSSWLSWAVFLPANLQTVSQGNR
;
A
#
# COMPACT_ATOMS: atom_id res chain seq x y z
N PRO A 1 6.79 3.03 -8.37
CA PRO A 1 5.86 2.81 -9.50
C PRO A 1 4.91 1.66 -9.13
N VAL A 2 3.69 1.64 -9.66
CA VAL A 2 2.73 0.55 -9.40
C VAL A 2 2.53 -0.22 -10.69
N ARG A 3 2.70 -1.55 -10.65
CA ARG A 3 2.41 -2.41 -11.81
C ARG A 3 0.97 -2.91 -11.77
N TRP A 4 0.23 -2.73 -12.85
CA TRP A 4 -1.18 -3.13 -12.97
C TRP A 4 -1.32 -4.26 -13.99
N ASN A 5 -2.10 -5.26 -13.64
CA ASN A 5 -2.47 -6.32 -14.58
C ASN A 5 -3.90 -6.08 -15.07
N THR A 6 -4.06 -5.89 -16.38
CA THR A 6 -5.38 -5.78 -17.02
C THR A 6 -5.54 -6.88 -18.07
N GLY A 7 -6.01 -8.05 -17.66
CA GLY A 7 -6.02 -9.21 -18.55
C GLY A 7 -4.58 -9.63 -18.91
N GLY A 8 -4.24 -9.66 -20.20
CA GLY A 8 -2.90 -10.04 -20.69
C GLY A 8 -1.86 -8.90 -20.74
N ALA A 9 -2.23 -7.67 -20.35
CA ALA A 9 -1.32 -6.52 -20.39
C ALA A 9 -0.86 -6.12 -18.97
N VAL A 10 0.44 -5.82 -18.85
CA VAL A 10 1.07 -5.26 -17.65
C VAL A 10 1.34 -3.77 -17.89
N TRP A 11 0.79 -2.92 -17.06
CA TRP A 11 1.01 -1.47 -17.08
C TRP A 11 1.86 -1.04 -15.89
N THR A 12 2.45 0.14 -15.95
CA THR A 12 3.19 0.73 -14.83
C THR A 12 2.78 2.18 -14.66
N THR A 13 2.29 2.57 -13.48
CA THR A 13 2.11 3.98 -13.09
C THR A 13 3.37 4.49 -12.44
N SER A 14 3.88 5.62 -12.93
CA SER A 14 5.04 6.29 -12.33
C SER A 14 4.67 7.00 -11.01
N PRO A 15 5.65 7.25 -10.12
CA PRO A 15 5.42 8.07 -8.93
C PRO A 15 4.78 9.44 -9.24
N GLU A 16 5.21 10.11 -10.30
CA GLU A 16 4.73 11.45 -10.69
C GLU A 16 3.27 11.43 -11.15
N ALA A 17 2.86 10.38 -11.86
CA ALA A 17 1.46 10.19 -12.25
C ALA A 17 0.58 9.90 -11.02
N MET A 18 1.07 9.10 -10.07
CA MET A 18 0.38 8.86 -8.80
C MET A 18 0.25 10.16 -7.99
N GLU A 19 1.33 10.94 -7.88
CA GLU A 19 1.33 12.23 -7.20
C GLU A 19 0.37 13.22 -7.86
N THR A 20 0.36 13.31 -9.20
CA THR A 20 -0.57 14.15 -9.95
C THR A 20 -2.01 13.80 -9.63
N PHE A 21 -2.34 12.51 -9.58
CA PHE A 21 -3.67 12.03 -9.22
C PHE A 21 -4.04 12.36 -7.77
N ILE A 22 -3.13 12.11 -6.82
CA ILE A 22 -3.36 12.40 -5.39
C ILE A 22 -3.60 13.90 -5.18
N ASN A 23 -2.74 14.75 -5.75
CA ASN A 23 -2.79 16.19 -5.55
C ASN A 23 -3.94 16.87 -6.31
N GLN A 24 -4.15 16.50 -7.58
CA GLN A 24 -5.05 17.24 -8.49
C GLN A 24 -6.33 16.46 -8.83
N GLY A 25 -6.37 15.15 -8.61
CA GLY A 25 -7.43 14.27 -9.10
C GLY A 25 -7.34 13.94 -10.59
N THR A 26 -6.37 14.51 -11.30
CA THR A 26 -6.15 14.27 -12.73
C THR A 26 -5.53 12.90 -12.95
N ILE A 27 -6.12 12.11 -13.84
CA ILE A 27 -5.58 10.81 -14.25
C ILE A 27 -4.82 11.02 -15.56
N THR A 28 -3.49 10.97 -15.50
CA THR A 28 -2.60 11.15 -16.66
C THR A 28 -1.95 9.85 -17.14
N ASP A 29 -2.18 8.75 -16.42
CA ASP A 29 -1.57 7.44 -16.69
C ASP A 29 -2.62 6.35 -16.91
N ARG A 30 -2.42 5.58 -17.99
CA ARG A 30 -3.32 4.49 -18.40
C ARG A 30 -3.31 3.31 -17.44
N GLY A 31 -2.18 3.06 -16.77
CA GLY A 31 -2.10 2.02 -15.74
C GLY A 31 -2.98 2.35 -14.55
N LEU A 32 -2.91 3.60 -14.07
CA LEU A 32 -3.72 4.10 -12.97
C LEU A 32 -5.20 4.10 -13.32
N GLU A 33 -5.55 4.58 -14.50
CA GLU A 33 -6.93 4.52 -15.02
C GLU A 33 -7.46 3.08 -15.03
N GLY A 34 -6.68 2.14 -15.56
CA GLY A 34 -7.02 0.72 -15.58
C GLY A 34 -7.17 0.12 -14.18
N GLY A 35 -6.30 0.49 -13.25
CA GLY A 35 -6.35 0.10 -11.83
C GLY A 35 -7.61 0.59 -11.15
N LEU A 36 -7.93 1.88 -11.30
CA LEU A 36 -9.15 2.51 -10.77
C LEU A 36 -10.41 1.81 -11.29
N ASN A 37 -10.52 1.64 -12.61
CA ASN A 37 -11.68 1.01 -13.26
C ASN A 37 -11.92 -0.44 -12.80
N ARG A 38 -10.87 -1.16 -12.39
CA ARG A 38 -10.96 -2.56 -11.93
C ARG A 38 -11.12 -2.70 -10.42
N SER A 39 -10.80 -1.65 -9.67
CA SER A 39 -10.82 -1.66 -8.21
C SER A 39 -12.22 -1.71 -7.60
N GLY A 40 -13.25 -1.29 -8.35
CA GLY A 40 -14.60 -1.13 -7.81
C GLY A 40 -14.76 0.08 -6.88
N TRP A 41 -13.72 0.91 -6.72
CA TRP A 41 -13.80 2.21 -6.05
C TRP A 41 -13.96 3.34 -7.07
N THR A 42 -14.56 4.46 -6.65
CA THR A 42 -14.49 5.68 -7.46
C THR A 42 -13.11 6.31 -7.35
N SER A 43 -12.69 7.05 -8.39
CA SER A 43 -11.44 7.81 -8.37
C SER A 43 -11.38 8.77 -7.18
N GLN A 44 -12.49 9.41 -6.84
CA GLN A 44 -12.60 10.29 -5.69
C GLN A 44 -12.35 9.54 -4.37
N GLN A 45 -12.99 8.39 -4.14
CA GLN A 45 -12.80 7.60 -2.93
C GLN A 45 -11.35 7.15 -2.76
N VAL A 46 -10.72 6.73 -3.86
CA VAL A 46 -9.31 6.32 -3.84
C VAL A 46 -8.41 7.50 -3.51
N ARG A 47 -8.61 8.65 -4.16
CA ARG A 47 -7.84 9.86 -3.88
C ARG A 47 -7.97 10.29 -2.43
N GLU A 48 -9.20 10.39 -1.93
CA GLU A 48 -9.48 10.76 -0.54
C GLU A 48 -8.84 9.77 0.43
N GLY A 49 -8.95 8.47 0.16
CA GLY A 49 -8.34 7.42 0.97
C GLY A 49 -6.81 7.49 0.97
N LEU A 50 -6.19 7.75 -0.17
CA LEU A 50 -4.73 7.86 -0.29
C LEU A 50 -4.18 9.09 0.44
N SER A 51 -4.91 10.22 0.37
CA SER A 51 -4.54 11.49 1.00
C SER A 51 -4.91 11.57 2.49
N LYS A 52 -5.71 10.63 3.00
CA LYS A 52 -6.18 10.67 4.39
C LYS A 52 -5.01 10.46 5.36
N THR A 53 -4.88 11.36 6.31
CA THR A 53 -3.88 11.29 7.39
C THR A 53 -4.47 10.72 8.66
N TYR A 54 -3.63 10.04 9.43
CA TYR A 54 -3.97 9.42 10.70
C TYR A 54 -2.93 9.79 11.75
N ALA A 55 -3.38 10.24 12.92
CA ALA A 55 -2.48 10.50 14.03
C ALA A 55 -1.93 9.20 14.63
N VAL A 56 -0.61 9.12 14.79
CA VAL A 56 0.13 7.96 15.32
C VAL A 56 1.16 8.36 16.36
N ASN A 57 1.47 7.44 17.28
CA ASN A 57 2.61 7.59 18.18
C ASN A 57 3.82 6.88 17.57
N LEU A 58 4.84 7.64 17.15
CA LEU A 58 6.04 7.10 16.49
C LEU A 58 6.76 6.03 17.32
N ILE A 59 6.87 6.22 18.64
CA ILE A 59 7.58 5.28 19.52
C ILE A 59 6.81 3.96 19.61
N SER A 60 5.50 4.02 19.87
CA SER A 60 4.65 2.82 19.93
C SER A 60 4.59 2.10 18.60
N LEU A 61 4.43 2.84 17.50
CA LEU A 61 4.43 2.30 16.14
C LEU A 61 5.78 1.61 15.84
N SER A 62 6.90 2.27 16.13
CA SER A 62 8.23 1.69 15.92
C SER A 62 8.41 0.41 16.74
N ARG A 63 8.09 0.43 18.04
CA ARG A 63 8.15 -0.77 18.89
C ARG A 63 7.32 -1.93 18.32
N PHE A 64 6.12 -1.65 17.82
CA PHE A 64 5.32 -2.66 17.13
C PHE A 64 6.03 -3.19 15.89
N LEU A 65 6.47 -2.33 14.97
CA LEU A 65 7.09 -2.71 13.68
C LEU A 65 8.39 -3.51 13.82
N TYR A 66 9.10 -3.37 14.95
CA TYR A 66 10.31 -4.13 15.28
C TYR A 66 10.03 -5.39 16.14
N SER A 67 8.81 -5.57 16.65
CA SER A 67 8.41 -6.80 17.35
C SER A 67 8.13 -7.94 16.36
N ASP A 68 8.18 -9.19 16.83
CA ASP A 68 7.85 -10.38 16.01
C ASP A 68 6.46 -10.26 15.34
N ARG A 69 5.48 -9.69 16.05
CA ARG A 69 4.14 -9.44 15.51
C ARG A 69 4.15 -8.39 14.40
N GLY A 70 4.94 -7.33 14.55
CA GLY A 70 5.09 -6.31 13.51
C GLY A 70 5.85 -6.82 12.30
N VAL A 71 6.87 -7.66 12.50
CA VAL A 71 7.57 -8.34 11.39
C VAL A 71 6.60 -9.22 10.62
N SER A 72 5.80 -10.05 11.32
CA SER A 72 4.77 -10.87 10.67
C SER A 72 3.71 -10.04 9.95
N PHE A 73 3.29 -8.92 10.54
CA PHE A 73 2.40 -7.97 9.88
C PHE A 73 3.01 -7.42 8.59
N LEU A 74 4.25 -6.95 8.62
CA LEU A 74 4.95 -6.40 7.45
C LEU A 74 5.20 -7.45 6.38
N ASP A 75 5.56 -8.68 6.76
CA ASP A 75 5.69 -9.80 5.83
C ASP A 75 4.35 -10.06 5.12
N GLN A 76 3.25 -10.05 5.88
CA GLN A 76 1.89 -10.14 5.34
C GLN A 76 1.54 -8.97 4.40
N GLN A 77 1.86 -7.72 4.76
CA GLN A 77 1.60 -6.55 3.92
C GLN A 77 2.43 -6.58 2.63
N THR A 78 3.63 -7.14 2.70
CA THR A 78 4.52 -7.29 1.54
C THR A 78 4.36 -8.63 0.84
N ARG A 79 3.29 -9.40 1.13
CA ARG A 79 3.03 -10.69 0.46
C ARG A 79 3.01 -10.52 -1.04
N SER A 80 2.23 -9.58 -1.54
CA SER A 80 2.03 -9.39 -2.98
C SER A 80 2.58 -8.08 -3.54
N TYR A 81 3.09 -7.19 -2.70
CA TYR A 81 3.69 -5.91 -3.08
C TYR A 81 5.13 -5.83 -2.53
N VAL A 82 6.12 -5.95 -3.42
CA VAL A 82 7.54 -6.17 -3.06
C VAL A 82 8.49 -5.28 -3.86
N PRO A 83 9.69 -4.99 -3.33
CA PRO A 83 10.78 -4.38 -4.11
C PRO A 83 11.01 -5.07 -5.45
N TYR A 84 11.20 -4.28 -6.50
CA TYR A 84 11.38 -4.80 -7.87
C TYR A 84 12.63 -5.69 -8.00
N ALA A 85 13.77 -5.19 -7.50
CA ALA A 85 15.09 -5.77 -7.71
C ALA A 85 15.40 -6.94 -6.76
N THR A 86 15.02 -6.83 -5.49
CA THR A 86 15.36 -7.81 -4.44
C THR A 86 14.21 -8.74 -4.08
N LEU A 87 13.04 -8.54 -4.69
CA LEU A 87 11.81 -9.29 -4.40
C LEU A 87 11.56 -9.31 -2.88
N LYS A 88 11.59 -10.49 -2.27
CA LYS A 88 11.25 -10.68 -0.85
C LYS A 88 12.36 -10.31 0.11
N ALA A 89 13.62 -10.35 -0.31
CA ALA A 89 14.75 -10.34 0.61
C ALA A 89 14.87 -9.06 1.46
N GLN A 90 14.28 -7.95 1.02
CA GLN A 90 14.31 -6.66 1.72
C GLN A 90 12.93 -5.98 1.80
N ALA A 91 11.85 -6.74 1.57
CA ALA A 91 10.51 -6.15 1.47
C ALA A 91 10.04 -5.59 2.82
N VAL A 92 10.27 -6.34 3.90
CA VAL A 92 9.91 -5.94 5.27
C VAL A 92 10.68 -4.68 5.68
N GLU A 93 11.99 -4.65 5.45
CA GLU A 93 12.86 -3.52 5.81
C GLU A 93 12.46 -2.27 5.04
N ALA A 94 12.24 -2.39 3.72
CA ALA A 94 11.89 -1.25 2.88
C ALA A 94 10.49 -0.69 3.19
N LEU A 95 9.50 -1.54 3.48
CA LEU A 95 8.19 -1.06 3.91
C LEU A 95 8.27 -0.45 5.32
N ARG A 96 9.01 -1.06 6.24
CA ARG A 96 9.22 -0.53 7.59
C ARG A 96 9.84 0.86 7.54
N SER A 97 10.90 1.06 6.75
CA SER A 97 11.59 2.35 6.67
C SER A 97 10.67 3.43 6.13
N ALA A 98 9.86 3.12 5.12
CA ALA A 98 8.88 4.05 4.56
C ALA A 98 7.81 4.47 5.57
N ILE A 99 7.29 3.50 6.34
CA ILE A 99 6.31 3.76 7.40
C ILE A 99 6.90 4.65 8.50
N VAL A 100 8.12 4.37 8.95
CA VAL A 100 8.78 5.15 10.00
C VAL A 100 9.12 6.56 9.52
N ALA A 101 9.55 6.70 8.26
CA ALA A 101 9.85 7.99 7.66
C ALA A 101 8.60 8.86 7.52
N ASP A 102 7.48 8.28 7.06
CA ASP A 102 6.20 9.01 6.97
C ASP A 102 5.67 9.40 8.36
N ALA A 103 5.75 8.48 9.33
CA ALA A 103 5.26 8.68 10.70
C ALA A 103 6.07 9.67 11.55
N ALA A 104 7.13 10.28 11.01
CA ALA A 104 8.10 11.06 11.77
C ALA A 104 7.49 12.31 12.43
N ASP A 105 6.47 12.90 11.82
CA ASP A 105 5.73 14.06 12.34
C ASP A 105 4.52 13.69 13.21
N GLY A 106 4.33 12.41 13.49
CA GLY A 106 3.18 11.89 14.24
C GLY A 106 1.91 11.75 13.39
N GLN A 107 1.99 11.92 12.07
CA GLN A 107 0.92 11.62 11.11
C GLN A 107 1.35 10.50 10.18
N ILE A 108 0.41 9.73 9.65
CA ILE A 108 0.70 8.71 8.63
C ILE A 108 -0.37 8.72 7.56
N SER A 109 0.04 8.53 6.30
CA SER A 109 -0.84 8.50 5.13
C SER A 109 -0.36 7.49 4.10
N ALA A 110 -1.25 7.06 3.20
CA ALA A 110 -0.84 6.12 2.16
C ALA A 110 0.09 6.81 1.16
N ALA A 111 -0.26 8.04 0.77
CA ALA A 111 0.55 8.87 -0.11
C ALA A 111 1.98 9.03 0.41
N GLY A 112 2.12 9.39 1.69
CA GLY A 112 3.43 9.62 2.29
C GLY A 112 4.25 8.35 2.51
N ILE A 113 3.62 7.22 2.89
CA ILE A 113 4.32 5.91 2.90
C ILE A 113 4.84 5.58 1.48
N LEU A 114 4.02 5.75 0.45
CA LEU A 114 4.42 5.43 -0.93
C LEU A 114 5.55 6.33 -1.43
N ALA A 115 5.52 7.62 -1.05
CA ALA A 115 6.58 8.58 -1.38
C ALA A 115 7.91 8.29 -0.68
N ASN A 116 7.86 7.69 0.52
CA ASN A 116 9.05 7.33 1.32
C ASN A 116 9.57 5.91 1.05
N LEU A 117 9.04 5.17 0.07
CA LEU A 117 9.59 3.87 -0.31
C LEU A 117 11.02 4.06 -0.82
N PRO A 118 12.02 3.35 -0.25
CA PRO A 118 13.42 3.56 -0.62
C PRO A 118 13.77 2.99 -2.00
N VAL A 119 12.90 2.16 -2.56
CA VAL A 119 13.03 1.52 -3.87
C VAL A 119 11.65 1.35 -4.49
N ASP A 120 11.63 1.16 -5.80
CA ASP A 120 10.43 0.85 -6.54
C ASP A 120 9.85 -0.51 -6.11
N PHE A 121 8.66 -0.48 -5.51
CA PHE A 121 7.87 -1.69 -5.28
C PHE A 121 7.05 -2.03 -6.54
N ARG A 122 6.59 -3.27 -6.63
CA ARG A 122 5.62 -3.70 -7.63
C ARG A 122 4.68 -4.73 -7.02
N LEU A 123 3.47 -4.82 -7.56
CA LEU A 123 2.71 -6.05 -7.45
C LEU A 123 3.53 -7.14 -8.12
N ALA A 124 3.93 -8.16 -7.38
CA ALA A 124 4.67 -9.25 -7.98
C ALA A 124 3.70 -10.11 -8.80
N ASP A 125 4.21 -10.61 -9.92
CA ASP A 125 3.44 -11.36 -10.90
C ASP A 125 2.84 -12.61 -10.22
N LEU A 126 1.60 -12.97 -10.56
CA LEU A 126 0.98 -14.23 -10.11
C LEU A 126 1.78 -15.45 -10.61
N SER A 127 2.63 -15.27 -11.63
CA SER A 127 3.59 -16.26 -12.11
C SER A 127 4.90 -16.33 -11.31
N ALA A 128 5.15 -15.38 -10.39
CA ALA A 128 6.35 -15.37 -9.56
C ALA A 128 6.43 -16.64 -8.70
N GLN A 129 7.65 -17.09 -8.40
CA GLN A 129 7.87 -18.25 -7.54
C GLN A 129 8.42 -17.79 -6.17
N PRO A 130 7.74 -18.09 -5.05
CA PRO A 130 6.47 -18.83 -4.96
C PRO A 130 5.27 -17.99 -5.46
N PRO A 131 4.21 -18.64 -5.98
CA PRO A 131 3.02 -17.96 -6.49
C PRO A 131 2.40 -17.10 -5.40
N LEU A 132 2.15 -15.85 -5.76
CA LEU A 132 1.45 -14.91 -4.91
C LEU A 132 -0.04 -15.15 -5.09
N ASP A 133 -0.76 -15.33 -3.99
CA ASP A 133 -2.20 -15.59 -3.98
C ASP A 133 -3.05 -14.37 -4.37
N GLY A 134 -2.41 -13.23 -4.71
CA GLY A 134 -3.07 -11.98 -5.03
C GLY A 134 -3.84 -11.39 -3.85
N ALA A 135 -3.70 -11.96 -2.64
CA ALA A 135 -4.41 -11.50 -1.47
C ALA A 135 -3.89 -10.11 -1.09
N GLN A 136 -4.78 -9.14 -1.13
CA GLN A 136 -4.58 -7.83 -0.54
C GLN A 136 -5.10 -7.96 0.88
N ASN A 137 -4.22 -7.83 1.89
CA ASN A 137 -4.60 -7.91 3.29
C ASN A 137 -5.36 -6.64 3.71
N VAL A 138 -6.55 -6.47 3.15
CA VAL A 138 -7.46 -5.37 3.39
C VAL A 138 -8.10 -5.58 4.76
N TRP A 139 -7.69 -4.77 5.72
CA TRP A 139 -8.24 -4.70 7.07
C TRP A 139 -8.78 -3.28 7.33
N PRO A 140 -9.87 -3.08 8.11
CA PRO A 140 -10.70 -4.08 8.80
C PRO A 140 -11.64 -4.88 7.88
N LYS A 141 -12.09 -6.05 8.35
CA LYS A 141 -13.18 -6.82 7.71
C LYS A 141 -14.41 -5.92 7.56
N GLY A 142 -14.93 -5.82 6.34
CA GLY A 142 -16.05 -4.93 5.99
C GLY A 142 -15.64 -3.53 5.50
N GLY A 143 -14.34 -3.21 5.45
CA GLY A 143 -13.84 -1.97 4.84
C GLY A 143 -13.95 -1.93 3.32
N CYS A 144 -14.17 -3.07 2.67
CA CYS A 144 -14.33 -3.21 1.22
C CYS A 144 -15.61 -3.98 0.88
N GLN A 145 -16.17 -3.74 -0.30
CA GLN A 145 -17.39 -4.37 -0.81
C GLN A 145 -17.12 -5.15 -2.09
N GLY A 146 -17.45 -6.44 -2.07
CA GLY A 146 -17.29 -7.33 -3.21
C GLY A 146 -15.83 -7.67 -3.51
N GLU A 147 -15.64 -8.63 -4.41
CA GLU A 147 -14.33 -9.19 -4.75
C GLU A 147 -13.37 -8.11 -5.28
N ARG A 148 -13.84 -7.25 -6.19
CA ARG A 148 -13.02 -6.22 -6.84
C ARG A 148 -12.38 -5.25 -5.85
N GLN A 149 -13.12 -4.74 -4.88
CA GLN A 149 -12.56 -3.85 -3.87
C GLN A 149 -11.61 -4.64 -2.97
N CYS A 150 -12.04 -5.78 -2.44
CA CYS A 150 -11.27 -6.52 -1.45
C CYS A 150 -9.98 -7.15 -1.99
N SER A 151 -9.85 -7.34 -3.30
CA SER A 151 -8.63 -7.85 -3.95
C SER A 151 -7.79 -6.77 -4.65
N SER A 152 -8.20 -5.49 -4.61
CA SER A 152 -7.47 -4.42 -5.29
C SER A 152 -6.29 -3.90 -4.47
N TRP A 153 -5.16 -3.62 -5.13
CA TRP A 153 -4.02 -2.94 -4.51
C TRP A 153 -4.39 -1.57 -3.95
N LEU A 154 -5.34 -0.89 -4.58
CA LEU A 154 -5.85 0.40 -4.10
C LEU A 154 -6.47 0.28 -2.71
N SER A 155 -7.23 -0.79 -2.44
CA SER A 155 -7.70 -1.04 -1.07
C SER A 155 -6.54 -1.25 -0.10
N TRP A 156 -5.53 -2.05 -0.47
CA TRP A 156 -4.36 -2.23 0.40
C TRP A 156 -3.71 -0.88 0.75
N ALA A 157 -3.44 -0.05 -0.25
CA ALA A 157 -2.82 1.25 -0.06
C ALA A 157 -3.67 2.16 0.83
N VAL A 158 -4.97 2.27 0.54
CA VAL A 158 -5.92 3.12 1.28
C VAL A 158 -6.07 2.70 2.75
N PHE A 159 -6.05 1.40 3.04
CA PHE A 159 -6.31 0.89 4.38
C PHE A 159 -5.05 0.73 5.25
N LEU A 160 -3.87 0.64 4.66
CA LEU A 160 -2.62 0.46 5.40
C LEU A 160 -2.41 1.50 6.53
N PRO A 161 -2.59 2.82 6.31
CA PRO A 161 -2.42 3.82 7.37
C PRO A 161 -3.37 3.64 8.56
N ALA A 162 -4.62 3.27 8.31
CA ALA A 162 -5.61 3.02 9.36
C ALA A 162 -5.23 1.80 10.23
N ASN A 163 -4.67 0.77 9.61
CA ASN A 163 -4.18 -0.41 10.31
C ASN A 163 -2.98 -0.06 11.20
N LEU A 164 -2.06 0.74 10.67
CA LEU A 164 -0.90 1.25 11.40
C LEU A 164 -1.31 2.17 12.56
N GLN A 165 -2.36 2.98 12.37
CA GLN A 165 -2.95 3.75 13.46
C GLN A 165 -3.42 2.86 14.61
N THR A 166 -4.19 1.82 14.29
CA THR A 166 -4.75 0.90 15.30
C THR A 166 -3.66 0.27 16.17
N VAL A 167 -2.57 -0.21 15.55
CA VAL A 167 -1.45 -0.81 16.29
C VAL A 167 -0.59 0.23 17.01
N SER A 168 -0.50 1.47 16.51
CA SER A 168 0.23 2.56 17.17
C SER A 168 -0.44 3.07 18.45
N GLN A 169 -1.75 2.89 18.56
CA GLN A 169 -2.57 3.35 19.69
C GLN A 169 -2.77 2.27 20.76
N GLY A 170 -2.32 1.03 20.52
CA GLY A 170 -2.60 -0.14 21.35
C GLY A 170 -1.36 -0.83 21.95
N ASN A 171 -0.99 -0.44 23.17
CA ASN A 171 -0.66 -1.39 24.23
C ASN A 171 -1.91 -1.47 25.12
N ARG A 172 -2.82 -2.42 24.84
CA ARG A 172 -3.82 -2.92 25.79
C ARG A 172 -3.92 -4.42 25.61
#